data_AF-A0A375CQK9-F1
#
_entry.id   AF-A0A375CQK9-F1
#
_cell.length_a   1.000
_cell.length_b   1.000
_cell.length_c   1.000
_cell.angle_alpha   90.00
_cell.angle_beta   90.00
_cell.angle_gamma   90.00
#
_symmetry.space_group_name_H-M   'P 1'
#
loop_
_entity.id
_entity.type
_entity.pdbx_description
1 polymer ?
#
loop_
_entity_poly.entity_id
_entity_poly.type
_entity_poly.pdbx_seq_one_letter_code
_entity_poly.pdbx_strand_id
1 'polypeptide(L)'
;MHAPITYGGFDGPRSLLEERPMRPPIIGKIRPGIKVLTRKARENSEAVRIHDAMVAQGHSYEAIGLEIERRTQLRNALVPKNVPWFTCRGSDFTNPAVAEEILQRYGEDRGDGNGRKLWRFPVVFAFDDWLRNMPNELVTYTASGKQFFSEYGPDGLRYCKTYAPVQREARASRAKRVWGGRPIILRQDDAIPDGRCDPHSCPQYQQGVCNLSAAFYFAVPATRGLGLIQMPTTSIYVLQKAHAAMQTVALARGRLVGVEFFVSKQEVEISRIDPELGKPVRQMQWLITLDADLDLAGLLDGSDRPRLSHVEAAQQAVTALENTPQTQLDQSPGVPPLDAEKSPSSVQPVQGAEASDAEDLAAAFNELATRLGFDKEPDRKDLRDFLQASFGAGWTKRPAAVRQVIHDMRVALENNPVAYREQVKAIAAEIAP
;
A
#
# COMPACT_ATOMS: atom_id res chain seq x y z
N MET A 1 16.55 -16.94 -23.89
CA MET A 1 16.84 -17.46 -22.54
C MET A 1 16.73 -16.28 -21.58
N HIS A 2 15.63 -16.14 -20.85
CA HIS A 2 15.50 -15.07 -19.86
C HIS A 2 16.15 -15.51 -18.56
N ALA A 3 16.97 -14.62 -17.98
CA ALA A 3 17.60 -14.85 -16.69
C ALA A 3 16.50 -15.12 -15.64
N PRO A 4 16.66 -16.15 -14.79
CA PRO A 4 15.80 -16.28 -13.62
C PRO A 4 15.88 -14.98 -12.81
N ILE A 5 14.82 -14.64 -12.08
CA ILE A 5 14.80 -13.47 -11.19
C ILE A 5 16.03 -13.55 -10.27
N THR A 6 17.09 -12.82 -10.61
CA THR A 6 18.26 -12.66 -9.76
C THR A 6 17.84 -11.64 -8.72
N TYR A 7 17.56 -12.14 -7.53
CA TYR A 7 17.55 -11.34 -6.32
C TYR A 7 18.81 -10.46 -6.31
N GLY A 8 18.66 -9.15 -6.06
CA GLY A 8 19.69 -8.11 -6.27
C GLY A 8 21.07 -8.39 -5.65
N GLY A 9 22.11 -7.67 -6.08
CA GLY A 9 23.50 -7.86 -5.62
C GLY A 9 23.65 -7.86 -4.09
N PHE A 10 24.56 -8.68 -3.55
CA PHE A 10 24.65 -8.94 -2.11
C PHE A 10 26.01 -8.54 -1.52
N ASP A 11 25.97 -7.76 -0.43
CA ASP A 11 27.11 -7.35 0.41
C ASP A 11 27.34 -8.25 1.65
N GLY A 12 26.91 -9.53 1.64
CA GLY A 12 27.12 -10.42 2.79
C GLY A 12 26.59 -11.86 2.67
N PRO A 13 26.93 -12.75 3.63
CA PRO A 13 26.49 -14.15 3.63
C PRO A 13 24.98 -14.26 3.91
N ARG A 14 24.23 -14.93 3.01
CA ARG A 14 22.79 -15.20 3.17
C ARG A 14 22.50 -16.30 4.18
N SER A 15 21.65 -16.01 5.16
CA SER A 15 20.95 -17.06 5.90
C SER A 15 19.83 -17.66 5.05
N LEU A 16 19.57 -18.97 5.19
CA LEU A 16 18.38 -19.63 4.61
C LEU A 16 17.07 -18.94 5.06
N LEU A 17 17.09 -18.27 6.21
CA LEU A 17 15.96 -17.52 6.76
C LEU A 17 15.72 -16.19 6.03
N GLU A 18 16.75 -15.61 5.41
CA GLU A 18 16.73 -14.31 4.73
C GLU A 18 16.41 -14.40 3.23
N GLU A 19 16.37 -15.62 2.68
CA GLU A 19 15.98 -15.86 1.28
C GLU A 19 14.52 -15.45 0.98
N ARG A 20 13.70 -15.28 2.03
CA ARG A 20 12.33 -14.80 1.93
C ARG A 20 12.18 -13.44 2.61
N PRO A 21 11.48 -12.49 1.99
CA PRO A 21 11.19 -11.21 2.64
C PRO A 21 10.42 -11.48 3.94
N MET A 22 10.96 -10.97 5.05
CA MET A 22 10.34 -11.09 6.36
C MET A 22 8.95 -10.45 6.32
N ARG A 23 7.93 -11.24 6.64
CA ARG A 23 6.56 -10.76 6.82
C ARG A 23 6.18 -10.91 8.28
N PRO A 24 5.64 -9.86 8.94
CA PRO A 24 5.09 -10.01 10.27
C PRO A 24 4.10 -11.17 10.31
N PRO A 25 4.13 -12.00 11.37
CA PRO A 25 3.22 -13.12 11.50
C PRO A 25 1.78 -12.62 11.54
N ILE A 26 0.86 -13.38 10.93
CA ILE A 26 -0.57 -13.10 11.02
C ILE A 26 -1.11 -13.85 12.25
N ILE A 27 -1.57 -13.11 13.26
CA ILE A 27 -2.02 -13.69 14.53
C ILE A 27 -3.52 -14.03 14.54
N GLY A 28 -4.28 -13.47 13.61
CA GLY A 28 -5.69 -13.80 13.46
C GLY A 28 -6.36 -13.08 12.30
N LYS A 29 -7.64 -13.39 12.12
CA LYS A 29 -8.45 -12.91 11.00
C LYS A 29 -9.76 -12.30 11.48
N ILE A 30 -9.99 -11.04 11.14
CA ILE A 30 -11.30 -10.39 11.28
C ILE A 30 -12.01 -10.51 9.94
N ARG A 31 -13.18 -11.15 9.93
CA ARG A 31 -13.94 -11.35 8.68
C ARG A 31 -14.85 -10.13 8.43
N PRO A 32 -14.93 -9.63 7.19
CA PRO A 32 -15.80 -8.51 6.84
C PRO A 32 -17.27 -8.91 6.74
N GLY A 33 -17.69 -10.07 7.25
CA GLY A 33 -19.07 -10.52 7.18
C GLY A 33 -19.21 -11.90 7.82
N ILE A 34 -20.35 -12.53 7.56
CA ILE A 34 -20.67 -13.86 8.08
C ILE A 34 -20.75 -14.87 6.93
N LYS A 35 -20.78 -16.16 7.25
CA LYS A 35 -21.23 -17.20 6.32
C LYS A 35 -22.56 -17.74 6.82
N VAL A 36 -23.48 -17.94 5.89
CA VAL A 36 -24.81 -18.50 6.14
C VAL A 36 -25.02 -19.72 5.28
N LEU A 37 -25.99 -20.57 5.65
CA LEU A 37 -26.38 -21.69 4.81
C LEU A 37 -26.92 -21.21 3.46
N THR A 38 -26.50 -21.92 2.40
CA THR A 38 -27.11 -21.81 1.07
C THR A 38 -28.58 -22.19 1.13
N ARG A 39 -29.37 -21.76 0.13
CA ARG A 39 -30.80 -22.08 0.05
C ARG A 39 -31.05 -23.59 0.17
N LYS A 40 -30.31 -24.40 -0.60
CA LYS A 40 -30.37 -25.86 -0.57
C LYS A 40 -30.00 -26.45 0.79
N ALA A 41 -28.96 -25.93 1.45
CA ALA A 41 -28.56 -26.42 2.76
C ALA A 41 -29.54 -26.03 3.87
N ARG A 42 -30.26 -24.91 3.71
CA ARG A 42 -31.29 -24.46 4.66
C ARG A 42 -32.54 -25.33 4.66
N GLU A 43 -32.83 -26.01 3.55
CA GLU A 43 -33.95 -26.95 3.45
C GLU A 43 -33.70 -28.26 4.22
N ASN A 44 -32.45 -28.55 4.59
CA ASN A 44 -32.09 -29.71 5.40
C ASN A 44 -32.04 -29.33 6.90
N SER A 45 -32.97 -29.88 7.70
CA SER A 45 -33.08 -29.61 9.13
C SER A 45 -31.83 -29.98 9.93
N GLU A 46 -31.11 -31.03 9.54
CA GLU A 46 -29.87 -31.45 10.20
C GLU A 46 -28.72 -30.46 9.90
N ALA A 47 -28.64 -29.93 8.68
CA ALA A 47 -27.65 -28.90 8.34
C ALA A 47 -27.88 -27.60 9.11
N VAL A 48 -29.15 -27.19 9.28
CA VAL A 48 -29.53 -26.03 10.11
C VAL A 48 -29.12 -26.25 11.56
N ARG A 49 -29.45 -27.42 12.13
CA ARG A 49 -29.10 -27.77 13.51
C ARG A 49 -27.59 -27.75 13.77
N ILE A 50 -26.80 -28.33 12.86
CA ILE A 50 -25.33 -28.33 12.96
C ILE A 50 -24.79 -26.90 12.87
N HIS A 51 -25.25 -26.15 11.87
CA HIS A 51 -24.83 -24.77 11.67
C HIS A 51 -25.07 -23.91 12.92
N ASP A 52 -26.30 -23.89 13.42
CA ASP A 52 -26.67 -23.01 14.53
C ASP A 52 -25.96 -23.39 15.83
N ALA A 53 -25.87 -24.69 16.12
CA ALA A 53 -25.15 -25.19 17.30
C ALA A 53 -23.66 -24.85 17.25
N MET A 54 -22.99 -25.11 16.13
CA MET A 54 -21.55 -24.87 16.01
C MET A 54 -21.21 -23.38 15.89
N VAL A 55 -22.09 -22.57 15.32
CA VAL A 55 -21.96 -21.10 15.33
C VAL A 55 -22.06 -20.58 16.76
N ALA A 56 -23.01 -21.07 17.56
CA ALA A 56 -23.15 -20.69 18.97
C ALA A 56 -21.92 -21.10 19.81
N GLN A 57 -21.29 -22.23 19.47
CA GLN A 57 -20.06 -22.72 20.10
C GLN A 57 -18.79 -21.99 19.62
N GLY A 58 -18.90 -21.09 18.63
CA GLY A 58 -17.76 -20.31 18.13
C GLY A 58 -16.80 -21.06 17.21
N HIS A 59 -17.21 -22.19 16.62
CA HIS A 59 -16.38 -22.92 15.66
C HIS A 59 -16.11 -22.12 14.38
N SER A 60 -15.00 -22.46 13.71
CA SER A 60 -14.65 -21.86 12.43
C SER A 60 -15.63 -22.28 11.34
N TYR A 61 -15.87 -21.42 10.36
CA TYR A 61 -16.79 -21.75 9.27
C TYR A 61 -16.28 -22.90 8.40
N GLU A 62 -14.97 -23.10 8.34
CA GLU A 62 -14.34 -24.22 7.65
C GLU A 62 -14.68 -25.55 8.36
N ALA A 63 -14.62 -25.59 9.70
CA ALA A 63 -15.05 -26.75 10.49
C ALA A 63 -16.55 -27.01 10.37
N ILE A 64 -17.37 -25.95 10.42
CA ILE A 64 -18.84 -26.05 10.25
C ILE A 64 -19.18 -26.64 8.88
N GLY A 65 -18.55 -26.13 7.81
CA GLY A 65 -18.78 -26.63 6.46
C GLY A 65 -18.40 -28.11 6.30
N LEU A 66 -17.27 -28.52 6.88
CA LEU A 66 -16.82 -29.92 6.84
C LEU A 66 -17.77 -30.85 7.60
N GLU A 67 -18.27 -30.42 8.78
CA GLU A 67 -19.20 -31.24 9.57
C GLU A 67 -20.56 -31.39 8.87
N ILE A 68 -21.06 -30.33 8.25
CA ILE A 68 -22.29 -30.40 7.43
C ILE A 68 -22.07 -31.36 6.26
N GLU A 69 -20.97 -31.24 5.51
CA GLU A 69 -20.68 -32.15 4.39
C GLU A 69 -20.59 -33.60 4.87
N ARG A 70 -19.92 -33.86 5.99
CA ARG A 70 -19.78 -35.20 6.58
C ARG A 70 -21.14 -35.84 6.89
N ARG A 71 -22.06 -35.11 7.50
CA ARG A 71 -23.36 -35.65 7.96
C ARG A 71 -24.45 -35.65 6.90
N THR A 72 -24.42 -34.68 5.99
CA THR A 72 -25.52 -34.43 5.05
C THR A 72 -25.15 -34.67 3.59
N GLN A 73 -23.86 -34.91 3.30
CA GLN A 73 -23.30 -35.03 1.94
C GLN A 73 -23.52 -33.76 1.07
N LEU A 74 -23.85 -32.62 1.71
CA LEU A 74 -24.02 -31.34 1.04
C LEU A 74 -22.68 -30.61 0.94
N ARG A 75 -22.12 -30.57 -0.27
CA ARG A 75 -20.92 -29.77 -0.58
C ARG A 75 -21.23 -28.29 -0.63
N ASN A 76 -20.26 -27.46 -0.25
CA ASN A 76 -20.35 -25.99 -0.31
C ASN A 76 -21.61 -25.43 0.38
N ALA A 77 -21.97 -25.98 1.54
CA ALA A 77 -23.19 -25.63 2.26
C ALA A 77 -23.24 -24.19 2.76
N LEU A 78 -22.11 -23.49 2.83
CA LEU A 78 -21.98 -22.14 3.36
C LEU A 78 -21.61 -21.12 2.28
N VAL A 79 -22.31 -19.98 2.28
CA VAL A 79 -22.06 -18.84 1.40
C VAL A 79 -21.80 -17.58 2.22
N PRO A 80 -20.87 -16.69 1.80
CA PRO A 80 -20.69 -15.39 2.45
C PRO A 80 -21.96 -14.54 2.38
N LYS A 81 -22.30 -13.85 3.47
CA LYS A 81 -23.36 -12.84 3.52
C LYS A 81 -22.78 -11.52 3.96
N ASN A 82 -23.10 -10.48 3.19
CA ASN A 82 -22.76 -9.11 3.52
C ASN A 82 -23.69 -8.62 4.65
N VAL A 83 -23.08 -8.09 5.71
CA VAL A 83 -23.74 -7.59 6.94
C VAL A 83 -23.03 -6.31 7.41
N PRO A 84 -23.66 -5.44 8.21
CA PRO A 84 -23.07 -4.16 8.59
C PRO A 84 -21.96 -4.24 9.66
N TRP A 85 -21.74 -5.39 10.32
CA TRP A 85 -20.69 -5.57 11.33
C TRP A 85 -19.57 -6.52 10.87
N PHE A 86 -18.43 -6.47 11.54
CA PHE A 86 -17.30 -7.38 11.37
C PHE A 86 -17.42 -8.59 12.30
N THR A 87 -16.96 -9.74 11.84
CA THR A 87 -16.94 -10.97 12.63
C THR A 87 -15.55 -11.21 13.17
N CYS A 88 -15.41 -11.11 14.49
CA CYS A 88 -14.23 -11.48 15.25
C CYS A 88 -14.56 -12.75 16.06
N ARG A 89 -13.88 -13.87 15.79
CA ARG A 89 -14.12 -15.16 16.46
C ARG A 89 -12.81 -15.71 16.99
N GLY A 90 -12.83 -16.30 18.17
CA GLY A 90 -11.62 -16.92 18.74
C GLY A 90 -11.01 -18.01 17.84
N SER A 91 -11.85 -18.75 17.10
CA SER A 91 -11.39 -19.78 16.15
C SER A 91 -10.69 -19.25 14.90
N ASP A 92 -10.78 -17.95 14.63
CA ASP A 92 -10.05 -17.29 13.54
C ASP A 92 -8.70 -16.69 14.01
N PHE A 93 -8.32 -16.89 15.28
CA PHE A 93 -7.09 -16.37 15.89
C PHE A 93 -6.24 -17.51 16.45
N THR A 94 -4.91 -17.31 16.44
CA THR A 94 -3.95 -18.27 17.03
C THR A 94 -4.15 -18.35 18.54
N ASN A 95 -4.41 -17.21 19.19
CA ASN A 95 -4.83 -17.13 20.58
C ASN A 95 -6.26 -16.60 20.64
N PRO A 96 -7.25 -17.44 21.00
CA PRO A 96 -8.66 -17.04 21.08
C PRO A 96 -8.94 -15.85 22.01
N ALA A 97 -8.12 -15.67 23.06
CA ALA A 97 -8.29 -14.57 24.03
C ALA A 97 -8.11 -13.18 23.37
N VAL A 98 -7.36 -13.08 22.27
CA VAL A 98 -7.17 -11.83 21.53
C VAL A 98 -8.49 -11.39 20.88
N ALA A 99 -9.24 -12.34 20.31
CA ALA A 99 -10.54 -12.04 19.71
C ALA A 99 -11.56 -11.58 20.77
N GLU A 100 -11.52 -12.21 21.95
CA GLU A 100 -12.37 -11.83 23.08
C GLU A 100 -12.01 -10.43 23.59
N GLU A 101 -10.72 -10.11 23.77
CA GLU A 101 -10.26 -8.78 24.17
C GLU A 101 -10.71 -7.70 23.17
N ILE A 102 -10.61 -7.95 21.87
CA ILE A 102 -11.08 -7.03 20.82
C ILE A 102 -12.58 -6.80 20.95
N LEU A 103 -13.38 -7.87 21.08
CA LEU A 103 -14.84 -7.75 21.24
C LEU A 103 -15.24 -7.12 22.57
N GLN A 104 -14.48 -7.33 23.63
CA GLN A 104 -14.75 -6.74 24.94
C GLN A 104 -14.53 -5.23 24.91
N ARG A 105 -13.44 -4.76 24.27
CA ARG A 105 -13.06 -3.34 24.19
C ARG A 105 -13.86 -2.55 23.16
N TYR A 106 -14.05 -3.12 21.97
CA TYR A 106 -14.59 -2.40 20.81
C TYR A 106 -15.92 -2.96 20.30
N GLY A 107 -16.43 -4.04 20.89
CA GLY A 107 -17.72 -4.60 20.54
C GLY A 107 -18.87 -3.82 21.18
N GLU A 108 -19.88 -3.50 20.38
CA GLU A 108 -21.10 -2.80 20.81
C GLU A 108 -22.32 -3.71 20.62
N ASP A 109 -23.23 -3.69 21.58
CA ASP A 109 -24.59 -4.20 21.38
C ASP A 109 -25.49 -3.02 21.04
N ARG A 110 -26.10 -3.04 19.84
CA ARG A 110 -26.97 -1.97 19.35
C ARG A 110 -28.45 -2.23 19.63
N GLY A 111 -28.78 -3.29 20.37
CA GLY A 111 -30.17 -3.66 20.66
C GLY A 111 -30.93 -4.18 19.43
N ASP A 112 -30.22 -4.62 18.39
CA ASP A 112 -30.76 -5.10 17.12
C ASP A 112 -31.00 -6.63 17.10
N GLY A 113 -30.86 -7.28 18.25
CA GLY A 113 -30.99 -8.73 18.41
C GLY A 113 -29.80 -9.54 17.88
N ASN A 114 -28.77 -8.90 17.33
CA ASN A 114 -27.54 -9.58 16.89
C ASN A 114 -26.54 -9.76 18.06
N GLY A 115 -26.79 -9.10 19.18
CA GLY A 115 -25.92 -9.07 20.36
C GLY A 115 -24.67 -8.23 20.12
N ARG A 116 -23.65 -8.39 20.97
CA ARG A 116 -22.40 -7.65 20.84
C ARG A 116 -21.66 -7.99 19.54
N LYS A 117 -21.42 -6.99 18.68
CA LYS A 117 -20.68 -7.10 17.42
C LYS A 117 -19.65 -5.98 17.27
N LEU A 118 -18.68 -6.21 16.39
CA LEU A 118 -17.66 -5.22 16.05
C LEU A 118 -18.16 -4.35 14.89
N TRP A 119 -18.57 -3.11 15.16
CA TRP A 119 -19.14 -2.20 14.16
C TRP A 119 -18.14 -1.18 13.63
N ARG A 120 -17.39 -0.58 14.56
CA ARG A 120 -16.29 0.35 14.31
C ARG A 120 -15.18 0.05 15.31
N PHE A 121 -13.93 0.06 14.87
CA PHE A 121 -12.78 -0.20 15.74
C PHE A 121 -11.51 0.46 15.22
N PRO A 122 -10.59 0.84 16.11
CA PRO A 122 -9.33 1.46 15.71
C PRO A 122 -8.35 0.41 15.19
N VAL A 123 -7.52 0.82 14.24
CA VAL A 123 -6.44 0.04 13.65
C VAL A 123 -5.22 0.92 13.39
N VAL A 124 -4.03 0.32 13.44
CA VAL A 124 -2.77 0.96 13.08
C VAL A 124 -2.06 0.12 12.03
N PHE A 125 -1.60 0.78 10.97
CA PHE A 125 -0.85 0.13 9.90
C PHE A 125 0.64 0.02 10.25
N ALA A 126 1.25 -1.09 9.82
CA ALA A 126 2.62 -1.45 10.20
C ALA A 126 3.69 -0.91 9.25
N PHE A 127 3.29 -0.45 8.07
CA PHE A 127 4.20 0.00 7.02
C PHE A 127 3.79 1.38 6.49
N ASP A 128 4.74 2.17 6.02
CA ASP A 128 4.43 3.41 5.27
C ASP A 128 4.04 3.12 3.82
N ASP A 129 4.46 1.97 3.30
CA ASP A 129 4.01 1.46 2.01
C ASP A 129 2.60 0.89 2.14
N TRP A 130 1.63 1.60 1.54
CA TRP A 130 0.22 1.18 1.51
C TRP A 130 0.04 -0.21 0.88
N LEU A 131 0.87 -0.60 -0.09
CA LEU A 131 0.75 -1.89 -0.77
C LEU A 131 1.15 -3.06 0.15
N ARG A 132 2.04 -2.82 1.13
CA ARG A 132 2.37 -3.81 2.17
C ARG A 132 1.26 -3.94 3.22
N ASN A 133 0.55 -2.85 3.51
CA ASN A 133 -0.63 -2.88 4.39
C ASN A 133 -1.87 -3.47 3.69
N MET A 134 -1.97 -3.31 2.37
CA MET A 134 -3.13 -3.72 1.59
C MET A 134 -2.71 -4.43 0.29
N PRO A 135 -2.00 -5.57 0.37
CA PRO A 135 -1.61 -6.29 -0.84
C PRO A 135 -2.84 -6.84 -1.53
N ASN A 136 -2.81 -6.72 -2.85
CA ASN A 136 -3.93 -7.04 -3.71
C ASN A 136 -3.41 -7.68 -5.00
N GLU A 137 -4.17 -8.64 -5.49
CA GLU A 137 -3.87 -9.36 -6.73
C GLU A 137 -5.17 -9.83 -7.39
N LEU A 138 -5.13 -10.00 -8.70
CA LEU A 138 -6.11 -10.78 -9.46
C LEU A 138 -5.62 -12.22 -9.50
N VAL A 139 -6.48 -13.17 -9.12
CA VAL A 139 -6.08 -14.57 -8.94
C VAL A 139 -7.12 -15.54 -9.48
N THR A 140 -6.62 -16.62 -10.07
CA THR A 140 -7.41 -17.78 -10.50
C THR A 140 -7.01 -18.99 -9.67
N TYR A 141 -8.01 -19.69 -9.12
CA TYR A 141 -7.84 -20.93 -8.40
C TYR A 141 -8.37 -22.12 -9.20
N THR A 142 -7.67 -23.25 -9.07
CA THR A 142 -8.11 -24.56 -9.55
C THR A 142 -8.24 -25.50 -8.35
N ALA A 143 -8.73 -26.72 -8.58
CA ALA A 143 -8.74 -27.76 -7.55
C ALA A 143 -7.34 -28.01 -6.94
N SER A 144 -6.29 -27.83 -7.74
CA SER A 144 -4.88 -28.01 -7.35
C SER A 144 -4.26 -26.77 -6.68
N GLY A 145 -5.04 -25.70 -6.49
CA GLY A 145 -4.59 -24.45 -5.89
C GLY A 145 -4.47 -23.30 -6.89
N LYS A 146 -3.68 -22.29 -6.51
CA LYS A 146 -3.47 -21.06 -7.26
C LYS A 146 -2.79 -21.35 -8.61
N GLN A 147 -3.43 -20.97 -9.71
CA GLN A 147 -2.96 -21.25 -11.08
C GLN A 147 -2.32 -20.03 -11.72
N PHE A 148 -3.08 -18.93 -11.78
CA PHE A 148 -2.64 -17.65 -12.33
C PHE A 148 -2.83 -16.56 -11.30
N PHE A 149 -1.92 -15.59 -11.27
CA PHE A 149 -2.02 -14.48 -10.34
C PHE A 149 -1.26 -13.25 -10.81
N SER A 150 -1.74 -12.08 -10.43
CA SER A 150 -1.10 -10.83 -10.80
C SER A 150 -0.11 -10.38 -9.74
N GLU A 151 1.03 -9.83 -10.16
CA GLU A 151 1.98 -9.18 -9.26
C GLU A 151 2.54 -7.91 -9.91
N TYR A 152 2.83 -6.91 -9.10
CA TYR A 152 3.45 -5.67 -9.55
C TYR A 152 4.94 -5.88 -9.82
N GLY A 153 5.41 -5.40 -10.97
CA GLY A 153 6.82 -5.32 -11.31
C GLY A 153 7.49 -4.09 -10.70
N PRO A 154 8.83 -4.00 -10.77
CA PRO A 154 9.59 -2.84 -10.30
C PRO A 154 9.29 -1.56 -11.10
N ASP A 155 8.75 -1.70 -12.31
CA ASP A 155 8.26 -0.63 -13.18
C ASP A 155 6.85 -0.14 -12.80
N GLY A 156 6.22 -0.73 -11.76
CA GLY A 156 4.87 -0.42 -11.33
C GLY A 156 3.77 -1.04 -12.21
N LEU A 157 4.12 -1.74 -13.29
CA LEU A 157 3.15 -2.44 -14.12
C LEU A 157 2.74 -3.76 -13.47
N ARG A 158 1.52 -4.21 -13.77
CA ARG A 158 1.00 -5.47 -13.26
C ARG A 158 1.21 -6.58 -14.27
N TYR A 159 1.81 -7.68 -13.83
CA TYR A 159 2.13 -8.83 -14.66
C TYR A 159 1.35 -10.07 -14.23
N CYS A 160 0.89 -10.87 -15.20
CA CYS A 160 0.26 -12.15 -14.93
C CYS A 160 1.36 -13.22 -14.79
N LYS A 161 1.39 -13.88 -13.63
CA LYS A 161 2.37 -14.90 -13.28
C LYS A 161 1.71 -16.26 -13.10
N THR A 162 2.51 -17.31 -13.26
CA THR A 162 2.13 -18.70 -12.99
C THR A 162 3.30 -19.48 -12.40
N TYR A 163 3.04 -20.70 -11.94
CA TYR A 163 4.10 -21.60 -11.49
C TYR A 163 4.67 -22.36 -12.68
N ALA A 164 5.99 -22.44 -12.78
CA ALA A 164 6.65 -23.22 -13.81
C ALA A 164 6.20 -24.69 -13.77
N PRO A 165 6.10 -25.36 -14.93
CA PRO A 165 5.77 -26.77 -14.98
C PRO A 165 6.81 -27.60 -14.22
N VAL A 166 6.35 -28.65 -13.55
CA VAL A 166 7.24 -29.54 -12.79
C VAL A 166 8.09 -30.32 -13.78
N GLN A 167 9.41 -30.14 -13.73
CA GLN A 167 10.33 -30.92 -14.53
C GLN A 167 10.30 -32.39 -14.10
N ARG A 168 9.78 -33.24 -14.99
CA ARG A 168 9.82 -34.70 -14.88
C ARG A 168 10.76 -35.21 -15.95
N GLU A 169 11.76 -35.98 -15.55
CA GLU A 169 12.59 -36.71 -16.51
C GLU A 169 11.76 -37.84 -17.13
N ALA A 170 11.82 -38.01 -18.45
CA ALA A 170 11.00 -38.99 -19.18
C ALA A 170 11.20 -40.45 -18.72
N ARG A 171 12.33 -40.74 -18.06
CA ARG A 171 12.68 -42.07 -17.53
C ARG A 171 12.45 -42.23 -16.03
N ALA A 172 12.13 -41.14 -15.31
CA ALA A 172 11.97 -41.18 -13.86
C ALA A 172 10.49 -41.29 -13.47
N SER A 173 10.18 -42.19 -12.54
CA SER A 173 8.83 -42.32 -11.98
C SER A 173 8.45 -41.17 -11.04
N ARG A 174 9.42 -40.33 -10.63
CA ARG A 174 9.24 -39.23 -9.69
C ARG A 174 9.76 -37.91 -10.25
N ALA A 175 9.06 -36.83 -9.94
CA ALA A 175 9.47 -35.47 -10.27
C ALA A 175 10.70 -35.04 -9.44
N LYS A 176 11.54 -34.18 -10.02
CA LYS A 176 12.67 -33.58 -9.31
C LYS A 176 12.16 -32.68 -8.18
N ARG A 177 12.70 -32.85 -6.97
CA ARG A 177 12.40 -31.95 -5.85
C ARG A 177 12.98 -30.57 -6.14
N VAL A 178 12.16 -29.54 -6.02
CA VAL A 178 12.59 -28.14 -6.16
C VAL A 178 12.58 -27.50 -4.78
N TRP A 179 13.74 -27.00 -4.35
CA TRP A 179 13.86 -26.24 -3.11
C TRP A 179 13.03 -24.95 -3.20
N GLY A 180 12.32 -24.60 -2.14
CA GLY A 180 11.47 -23.40 -2.11
C GLY A 180 10.15 -23.48 -2.89
N GLY A 181 9.88 -24.58 -3.60
CA GLY A 181 8.66 -24.79 -4.40
C GLY A 181 8.86 -24.55 -5.89
N ARG A 182 7.77 -24.54 -6.66
CA ARG A 182 7.85 -24.27 -8.11
C ARG A 182 8.22 -22.80 -8.34
N PRO A 183 9.18 -22.48 -9.21
CA PRO A 183 9.54 -21.10 -9.48
C PRO A 183 8.35 -20.37 -10.12
N ILE A 184 8.20 -19.10 -9.77
CA ILE A 184 7.19 -18.22 -10.34
C ILE A 184 7.74 -17.65 -11.64
N ILE A 185 7.00 -17.82 -12.73
CA ILE A 185 7.36 -17.34 -14.07
C ILE A 185 6.28 -16.41 -14.59
N LEU A 186 6.67 -15.55 -15.53
CA LEU A 186 5.71 -14.76 -16.30
C LEU A 186 4.84 -15.69 -17.15
N ARG A 187 3.53 -15.46 -17.16
CA ARG A 187 2.62 -16.17 -18.06
C ARG A 187 2.81 -15.60 -19.47
N GLN A 188 3.16 -16.45 -20.42
CA GLN A 188 3.32 -16.10 -21.83
C GLN A 188 2.66 -17.19 -22.67
N ASP A 189 1.35 -17.09 -22.81
CA ASP A 189 0.55 -17.96 -23.67
C ASP A 189 -0.16 -17.13 -24.74
N ASP A 190 -0.87 -17.78 -25.66
CA ASP A 190 -1.56 -17.12 -26.76
C ASP A 190 -2.55 -16.04 -26.29
N ALA A 191 -3.07 -16.16 -25.07
CA ALA A 191 -3.99 -15.18 -24.50
C ALA A 191 -3.29 -13.96 -23.89
N ILE A 192 -2.06 -14.11 -23.38
CA ILE A 192 -1.27 -13.03 -22.80
C ILE A 192 0.20 -13.14 -23.28
N PRO A 193 0.51 -12.78 -24.53
CA PRO A 193 1.86 -12.99 -25.10
C PRO A 193 2.95 -12.16 -24.42
N ASP A 194 2.62 -10.95 -23.98
CA ASP A 194 3.53 -10.01 -23.31
C ASP A 194 3.60 -10.20 -21.78
N GLY A 195 2.77 -11.11 -21.24
CA GLY A 195 2.60 -11.36 -19.82
C GLY A 195 2.00 -10.22 -19.00
N ARG A 196 1.49 -9.16 -19.63
CA ARG A 196 0.88 -8.03 -18.91
C ARG A 196 -0.52 -8.39 -18.42
N CYS A 197 -0.83 -7.97 -17.20
CA CYS A 197 -2.12 -8.25 -16.59
C CYS A 197 -3.12 -7.13 -16.90
N ASP A 198 -3.82 -7.27 -18.03
CA ASP A 198 -4.94 -6.42 -18.41
C ASP A 198 -6.28 -7.17 -18.26
N PRO A 199 -7.13 -6.80 -17.29
CA PRO A 199 -8.45 -7.41 -17.10
C PRO A 199 -9.38 -7.24 -18.31
N HIS A 200 -9.23 -6.17 -19.09
CA HIS A 200 -10.12 -5.89 -20.23
C HIS A 200 -9.92 -6.88 -21.38
N SER A 201 -8.69 -7.35 -21.58
CA SER A 201 -8.34 -8.33 -22.61
C SER A 201 -8.19 -9.77 -22.09
N CYS A 202 -8.07 -9.97 -20.77
CA CYS A 202 -7.82 -11.28 -20.18
C CYS A 202 -9.07 -12.20 -20.21
N PRO A 203 -9.03 -13.37 -20.90
CA PRO A 203 -10.18 -14.26 -21.00
C PRO A 203 -10.60 -14.83 -19.65
N GLN A 204 -9.66 -15.13 -18.75
CA GLN A 204 -10.00 -15.63 -17.40
C GLN A 204 -10.75 -14.61 -16.55
N TYR A 205 -10.45 -13.32 -16.73
CA TYR A 205 -11.18 -12.26 -16.04
C TYR A 205 -12.58 -12.08 -16.63
N GLN A 206 -12.69 -12.04 -17.96
CA GLN A 206 -13.98 -11.92 -18.66
C GLN A 206 -14.91 -13.10 -18.38
N GLN A 207 -14.38 -14.30 -18.14
CA GLN A 207 -15.14 -15.49 -17.74
C GLN A 207 -15.51 -15.52 -16.24
N GLY A 208 -15.05 -14.56 -15.44
CA GLY A 208 -15.33 -14.52 -13.99
C GLY A 208 -14.56 -15.53 -13.14
N VAL A 209 -13.55 -16.22 -13.71
CA VAL A 209 -12.72 -17.19 -12.97
C VAL A 209 -11.47 -16.56 -12.35
N CYS A 210 -11.08 -15.37 -12.80
CA CYS A 210 -10.04 -14.54 -12.18
C CYS A 210 -10.69 -13.43 -11.35
N ASN A 211 -10.46 -13.44 -10.04
CA ASN A 211 -11.12 -12.53 -9.10
C ASN A 211 -10.10 -11.71 -8.32
N LEU A 212 -10.50 -10.51 -7.90
CA LEU A 212 -9.71 -9.69 -6.97
C LEU A 212 -9.63 -10.37 -5.60
N SER A 213 -8.41 -10.56 -5.13
CA SER A 213 -8.08 -11.04 -3.80
C SER A 213 -7.17 -10.02 -3.14
N ALA A 214 -7.66 -9.41 -2.07
CA ALA A 214 -6.89 -8.46 -1.29
C ALA A 214 -7.12 -8.67 0.20
N ALA A 215 -6.23 -8.13 1.02
CA ALA A 215 -6.39 -8.12 2.45
C ALA A 215 -5.76 -6.89 3.07
N PHE A 216 -6.36 -6.39 4.13
CA PHE A 216 -5.74 -5.43 5.02
C PHE A 216 -4.90 -6.17 6.08
N TYR A 217 -3.73 -5.63 6.38
CA TYR A 217 -2.87 -6.04 7.48
C TYR A 217 -2.66 -4.87 8.41
N PHE A 218 -3.09 -5.02 9.65
CA PHE A 218 -3.02 -3.98 10.66
C PHE A 218 -2.88 -4.59 12.05
N ALA A 219 -2.49 -3.77 13.02
CA ALA A 219 -2.64 -4.07 14.44
C ALA A 219 -3.91 -3.41 14.96
N VAL A 220 -4.55 -4.01 15.98
CA VAL A 220 -5.59 -3.33 16.76
C VAL A 220 -4.93 -2.80 18.04
N PRO A 221 -5.00 -1.50 18.32
CA PRO A 221 -4.42 -0.90 19.52
C PRO A 221 -4.84 -1.62 20.81
N ALA A 222 -3.95 -1.62 21.80
CA ALA A 222 -4.19 -2.18 23.12
C ALA A 222 -4.64 -3.66 23.15
N THR A 223 -4.26 -4.45 22.15
CA THR A 223 -4.46 -5.90 22.13
C THR A 223 -3.14 -6.63 22.36
N ARG A 224 -3.20 -7.79 23.01
CA ARG A 224 -2.01 -8.62 23.23
C ARG A 224 -1.69 -9.43 21.97
N GLY A 225 -0.43 -9.43 21.55
CA GLY A 225 0.04 -10.32 20.49
C GLY A 225 1.18 -9.74 19.67
N LEU A 226 2.09 -10.61 19.22
CA LEU A 226 3.16 -10.25 18.32
C LEU A 226 2.76 -10.65 16.89
N GLY A 227 2.18 -9.71 16.14
CA GLY A 227 1.84 -9.89 14.74
C GLY A 227 0.66 -9.04 14.29
N LEU A 228 0.31 -9.17 13.01
CA LEU A 228 -0.76 -8.42 12.36
C LEU A 228 -2.04 -9.24 12.26
N ILE A 229 -3.17 -8.54 12.20
CA ILE A 229 -4.48 -9.10 11.95
C ILE A 229 -4.80 -8.92 10.47
N GLN A 230 -5.33 -9.98 9.86
CA GLN A 230 -5.76 -9.97 8.47
C GLN A 230 -7.26 -9.67 8.37
N MET A 231 -7.64 -8.77 7.47
CA MET A 231 -9.03 -8.59 7.05
C MET A 231 -9.15 -8.70 5.52
N PRO A 232 -9.70 -9.80 4.99
CA PRO A 232 -9.80 -10.00 3.55
C PRO A 232 -10.86 -9.10 2.91
N THR A 233 -10.66 -8.74 1.65
CA THR A 233 -11.64 -8.04 0.80
C THR A 233 -11.49 -8.48 -0.66
N THR A 234 -12.60 -8.52 -1.39
CA THR A 234 -12.64 -8.77 -2.83
C THR A 234 -13.24 -7.58 -3.59
N SER A 235 -13.45 -6.45 -2.91
CA SER A 235 -14.08 -5.26 -3.48
C SER A 235 -13.05 -4.23 -3.91
N ILE A 236 -13.02 -3.90 -5.21
CA ILE A 236 -12.16 -2.84 -5.73
C ILE A 236 -12.53 -1.47 -5.15
N TYR A 237 -13.83 -1.22 -4.92
CA TYR A 237 -14.30 0.04 -4.33
C TYR A 237 -13.76 0.24 -2.92
N VAL A 238 -13.64 -0.83 -2.13
CA VAL A 238 -13.01 -0.79 -0.81
C VAL A 238 -11.53 -0.44 -0.93
N LEU A 239 -10.80 -1.05 -1.87
CA LEU A 239 -9.39 -0.76 -2.07
C LEU A 239 -9.15 0.68 -2.52
N GLN A 240 -9.96 1.20 -3.45
CA GLN A 240 -9.84 2.57 -3.95
C GLN A 240 -10.08 3.59 -2.85
N LYS A 241 -11.15 3.42 -2.06
CA LYS A 241 -11.45 4.31 -0.92
C LYS A 241 -10.37 4.23 0.16
N ALA A 242 -9.92 3.03 0.50
CA ALA A 242 -8.86 2.83 1.48
C ALA A 242 -7.53 3.43 1.03
N HIS A 243 -7.16 3.24 -0.25
CA HIS A 243 -5.96 3.82 -0.83
C HIS A 243 -6.01 5.35 -0.78
N ALA A 244 -7.14 5.96 -1.17
CA ALA A 244 -7.32 7.40 -1.07
C ALA A 244 -7.16 7.89 0.38
N ALA A 245 -7.81 7.24 1.35
CA ALA A 245 -7.68 7.59 2.77
C ALA A 245 -6.22 7.50 3.25
N MET A 246 -5.52 6.40 2.96
CA MET A 246 -4.11 6.25 3.31
C MET A 246 -3.24 7.31 2.64
N GLN A 247 -3.42 7.59 1.36
CA GLN A 247 -2.67 8.62 0.65
C GLN A 247 -2.89 10.01 1.24
N THR A 248 -4.11 10.35 1.63
CA THR A 248 -4.42 11.60 2.31
C THR A 248 -3.66 11.70 3.64
N VAL A 249 -3.63 10.63 4.43
CA VAL A 249 -2.84 10.59 5.68
C VAL A 249 -1.34 10.69 5.41
N ALA A 250 -0.84 9.98 4.41
CA ALA A 250 0.57 10.02 4.05
C ALA A 250 0.99 11.43 3.57
N LEU A 251 0.14 12.10 2.79
CA LEU A 251 0.36 13.48 2.36
C LEU A 251 0.35 14.44 3.56
N ALA A 252 -0.55 14.21 4.50
CA ALA A 252 -0.70 15.01 5.70
C ALA A 252 0.47 14.83 6.68
N ARG A 253 0.75 13.60 7.10
CA ARG A 253 1.69 13.30 8.19
C ARG A 253 3.08 12.87 7.71
N GLY A 254 3.28 12.69 6.42
CA GLY A 254 4.51 12.14 5.83
C GLY A 254 4.71 10.63 6.05
N ARG A 255 3.83 9.98 6.84
CA ARG A 255 3.92 8.56 7.22
C ARG A 255 2.54 7.97 7.53
N LEU A 256 2.39 6.67 7.38
CA LEU A 256 1.21 5.91 7.79
C LEU A 256 1.41 5.24 9.15
N VAL A 257 2.64 4.82 9.45
CA VAL A 257 2.95 4.12 10.69
C VAL A 257 2.67 5.02 11.89
N GLY A 258 1.99 4.48 12.89
CA GLY A 258 1.67 5.18 14.14
C GLY A 258 0.47 6.13 14.06
N VAL A 259 -0.20 6.22 12.91
CA VAL A 259 -1.50 6.91 12.81
C VAL A 259 -2.61 5.91 13.10
N GLU A 260 -3.56 6.31 13.96
CA GLU A 260 -4.76 5.54 14.23
C GLU A 260 -5.81 5.82 13.16
N PHE A 261 -6.32 4.74 12.55
CA PHE A 261 -7.45 4.75 11.64
C PHE A 261 -8.62 4.05 12.31
N PHE A 262 -9.84 4.43 11.96
CA PHE A 262 -11.04 3.68 12.29
C PHE A 262 -11.54 2.91 11.09
N VAL A 263 -11.71 1.61 11.29
CA VAL A 263 -12.39 0.74 10.32
C VAL A 263 -13.87 0.72 10.67
N SER A 264 -14.73 0.99 9.69
CA SER A 264 -16.18 0.81 9.83
C SER A 264 -16.80 0.30 8.53
N LYS A 265 -18.13 0.19 8.48
CA LYS A 265 -18.85 -0.09 7.24
C LYS A 265 -19.90 0.96 6.95
N GLN A 266 -20.06 1.25 5.67
CA GLN A 266 -21.09 2.13 5.15
C GLN A 266 -21.86 1.42 4.05
N GLU A 267 -23.19 1.58 4.04
CA GLU A 267 -24.04 1.09 2.96
C GLU A 267 -23.93 2.03 1.76
N VAL A 268 -23.50 1.48 0.63
CA VAL A 268 -23.27 2.24 -0.60
C VAL A 268 -23.98 1.54 -1.74
N GLU A 269 -24.64 2.33 -2.59
CA GLU A 269 -25.18 1.85 -3.86
C GLU A 269 -24.03 1.59 -4.84
N ILE A 270 -23.83 0.33 -5.20
CA ILE A 270 -22.86 -0.05 -6.23
C ILE A 270 -23.59 -0.41 -7.53
N SER A 271 -23.01 0.01 -8.65
CA SER A 271 -23.46 -0.39 -9.98
C SER A 271 -22.62 -1.56 -10.45
N ARG A 272 -23.26 -2.67 -10.79
CA ARG A 272 -22.63 -3.87 -11.38
C ARG A 272 -23.29 -4.17 -12.71
N ILE A 273 -22.50 -4.55 -13.70
CA ILE A 273 -23.05 -5.03 -14.98
C ILE A 273 -23.54 -6.47 -14.78
N ASP A 274 -24.78 -6.73 -15.16
CA ASP A 274 -25.31 -8.08 -15.25
C ASP A 274 -24.67 -8.79 -16.45
N PRO A 275 -23.92 -9.89 -16.26
CA PRO A 275 -23.24 -10.57 -17.34
C PRO A 275 -24.20 -11.23 -18.35
N GLU A 276 -25.44 -11.56 -17.97
CA GLU A 276 -26.43 -12.18 -18.86
C GLU A 276 -27.19 -11.12 -19.67
N LEU A 277 -27.58 -10.03 -19.02
CA LEU A 277 -28.41 -8.99 -19.65
C LEU A 277 -27.59 -7.83 -20.23
N GLY A 278 -26.32 -7.70 -19.87
CA GLY A 278 -25.45 -6.58 -20.26
C GLY A 278 -25.87 -5.22 -19.69
N LYS A 279 -26.80 -5.20 -18.74
CA LYS A 279 -27.39 -3.97 -18.18
C LYS A 279 -26.78 -3.63 -16.82
N PRO A 280 -26.66 -2.33 -16.48
CA PRO A 280 -26.25 -1.92 -15.14
C PRO A 280 -27.38 -2.25 -14.14
N VAL A 281 -27.03 -3.02 -13.12
CA VAL A 281 -27.88 -3.35 -11.96
C VAL A 281 -27.31 -2.64 -10.74
N ARG A 282 -28.17 -1.95 -10.00
CA ARG A 282 -27.80 -1.28 -8.75
C ARG A 282 -28.11 -2.18 -7.57
N GLN A 283 -27.15 -2.29 -6.66
CA GLN A 283 -27.28 -3.10 -5.45
C GLN A 283 -26.71 -2.34 -4.26
N MET A 284 -27.44 -2.30 -3.15
CA MET A 284 -26.91 -1.81 -1.88
C MET A 284 -25.96 -2.84 -1.28
N GLN A 285 -24.77 -2.38 -0.89
CA GLN A 285 -23.76 -3.23 -0.28
C GLN A 285 -23.05 -2.49 0.85
N TRP A 286 -22.82 -3.16 1.98
CA TRP A 286 -21.93 -2.64 3.00
C TRP A 286 -20.48 -2.77 2.55
N LEU A 287 -19.82 -1.62 2.42
CA LEU A 287 -18.41 -1.51 2.07
C LEU A 287 -17.61 -1.10 3.30
N ILE A 288 -16.41 -1.63 3.40
CA ILE A 288 -15.44 -1.26 4.44
C ILE A 288 -14.94 0.15 4.13
N THR A 289 -14.92 1.01 5.15
CA THR A 289 -14.35 2.35 5.08
C THR A 289 -13.23 2.51 6.09
N LEU A 290 -12.24 3.33 5.72
CA LEU A 290 -11.16 3.76 6.58
C LEU A 290 -11.29 5.25 6.76
N ASP A 291 -11.45 5.67 8.01
CA ASP A 291 -11.46 7.07 8.40
C ASP A 291 -10.27 7.31 9.33
N ALA A 292 -9.68 8.50 9.29
CA ALA A 292 -8.69 8.93 10.28
C ALA A 292 -9.16 10.26 10.87
N ASP A 293 -9.14 10.37 12.20
CA ASP A 293 -9.53 11.60 12.90
C ASP A 293 -8.35 12.58 12.83
N LEU A 294 -8.16 13.20 11.66
CA LEU A 294 -7.11 14.17 11.39
C LEU A 294 -7.72 15.56 11.15
N ASP A 295 -7.16 16.57 11.81
CA ASP A 295 -7.41 17.96 11.44
C ASP A 295 -6.59 18.31 10.20
N LEU A 296 -7.16 18.05 9.02
CA LEU A 296 -6.52 18.40 7.75
C LEU A 296 -6.31 19.90 7.61
N ALA A 297 -7.19 20.74 8.15
CA ALA A 297 -7.07 22.19 8.03
C ALA A 297 -5.88 22.70 8.84
N GLY A 298 -5.80 22.30 10.11
CA GLY A 298 -4.67 22.60 11.00
C GLY A 298 -3.34 22.01 10.48
N LEU A 299 -3.39 20.92 9.74
CA LEU A 299 -2.19 20.33 9.20
C LEU A 299 -1.71 21.03 7.92
N LEU A 300 -2.64 21.46 7.04
CA LEU A 300 -2.32 22.21 5.83
C LEU A 300 -1.89 23.66 6.12
N ASP A 301 -2.42 24.27 7.19
CA ASP A 301 -2.00 25.60 7.64
C ASP A 301 -0.68 25.58 8.46
N GLY A 302 -0.16 24.39 8.76
CA GLY A 302 1.09 24.18 9.49
C GLY A 302 1.00 24.40 11.01
N SER A 303 -0.19 24.58 11.57
CA SER A 303 -0.43 24.70 13.01
C SER A 303 -0.40 23.35 13.73
N ASP A 304 -0.77 22.27 13.04
CA ASP A 304 -0.68 20.89 13.49
C ASP A 304 0.64 20.26 13.01
N ARG A 305 1.77 20.90 13.34
CA ARG A 305 3.06 20.22 13.36
C ARG A 305 2.90 18.98 14.25
N PRO A 306 3.44 17.82 13.85
CA PRO A 306 3.25 16.57 14.57
C PRO A 306 3.51 16.84 16.05
N ARG A 307 2.45 16.77 16.87
CA ARG A 307 2.58 16.83 18.31
C ARG A 307 3.45 15.65 18.69
N LEU A 308 4.75 15.92 18.79
CA LEU A 308 5.68 15.09 19.53
C LEU A 308 5.01 14.79 20.86
N SER A 309 5.07 13.50 21.21
CA SER A 309 4.25 12.81 22.20
C SER A 309 3.72 13.72 23.33
N HIS A 310 2.47 13.50 23.76
CA HIS A 310 1.93 14.17 24.95
C HIS A 310 2.84 14.03 26.19
N VAL A 311 3.77 13.07 26.17
CA VAL A 311 4.84 12.89 27.15
C VAL A 311 5.89 14.01 27.10
N GLU A 312 6.37 14.43 25.92
CA GLU A 312 7.32 15.55 25.79
C GLU A 312 6.68 16.90 26.12
N ALA A 313 5.42 17.11 25.71
CA ALA A 313 4.66 18.31 26.10
C ALA A 313 4.38 18.33 27.61
N ALA A 314 4.09 17.17 28.22
CA ALA A 314 3.96 17.05 29.67
C ALA A 314 5.31 17.26 30.37
N GLN A 315 6.41 16.74 29.82
CA GLN A 315 7.75 16.94 30.36
C GLN A 315 8.17 18.41 30.27
N GLN A 316 7.86 19.10 29.18
CA GLN A 316 8.08 20.54 29.00
C GLN A 316 7.20 21.36 29.95
N ALA A 317 5.94 20.97 30.16
CA ALA A 317 5.06 21.62 31.13
C ALA A 317 5.56 21.42 32.57
N VAL A 318 6.04 20.23 32.93
CA VAL A 318 6.67 19.95 34.23
C VAL A 318 7.94 20.77 34.39
N THR A 319 8.80 20.79 33.37
CA THR A 319 10.05 21.58 33.39
C THR A 319 9.77 23.09 33.48
N ALA A 320 8.70 23.59 32.85
CA ALA A 320 8.29 24.99 32.92
C ALA A 320 7.69 25.36 34.29
N LEU A 321 6.98 24.43 34.94
CA LEU A 321 6.49 24.61 36.30
C LEU A 321 7.61 24.54 37.34
N GLU A 322 8.61 23.68 37.12
CA GLU A 322 9.78 23.53 38.00
C GLU A 322 10.78 24.69 37.85
N ASN A 323 10.88 25.31 36.66
CA ASN A 323 11.73 26.47 36.39
C ASN A 323 10.97 27.80 36.41
N THR A 324 10.28 28.10 37.51
CA THR A 324 9.77 29.47 37.75
C THR A 324 10.72 30.25 38.69
N PRO A 325 11.62 31.11 38.18
CA PRO A 325 12.10 32.27 38.91
C PRO A 325 11.15 33.46 38.73
N GLN A 326 10.88 34.13 39.84
CA GLN A 326 10.07 35.35 39.92
C GLN A 326 10.69 36.54 39.13
N THR A 327 9.83 37.14 38.29
CA THR A 327 9.69 38.60 38.02
C THR A 327 10.77 39.32 37.20
N GLN A 328 10.40 39.93 36.06
CA GLN A 328 10.19 41.39 35.91
C GLN A 328 9.80 41.82 34.49
N LEU A 329 8.90 42.82 34.45
CA LEU A 329 8.40 43.56 33.29
C LEU A 329 9.50 44.49 32.71
N ASP A 330 9.59 44.65 31.38
CA ASP A 330 9.30 45.91 30.68
C ASP A 330 9.62 45.91 29.17
N GLN A 331 8.69 46.51 28.41
CA GLN A 331 8.81 47.39 27.23
C GLN A 331 9.52 46.97 25.91
N SER A 332 8.71 46.92 24.84
CA SER A 332 9.04 47.31 23.44
C SER A 332 9.18 48.86 23.33
N PRO A 333 9.69 49.50 22.23
CA PRO A 333 9.42 49.19 20.81
C PRO A 333 10.53 49.55 19.78
N GLY A 334 10.31 49.25 18.48
CA GLY A 334 10.94 50.02 17.37
C GLY A 334 11.15 49.32 16.02
N VAL A 335 10.30 49.64 15.04
CA VAL A 335 10.44 49.46 13.56
C VAL A 335 10.75 50.87 13.00
N PRO A 336 11.58 51.15 11.94
CA PRO A 336 11.25 50.94 10.50
C PRO A 336 12.51 50.91 9.54
N PRO A 337 12.44 51.23 8.21
CA PRO A 337 11.87 50.47 7.09
C PRO A 337 12.79 50.35 5.83
N LEU A 338 12.18 49.85 4.75
CA LEU A 338 12.59 49.62 3.34
C LEU A 338 13.10 50.85 2.55
N ASP A 339 13.86 50.58 1.47
CA ASP A 339 13.86 51.23 0.14
C ASP A 339 14.67 50.32 -0.83
N ALA A 340 14.30 49.91 -2.05
CA ALA A 340 13.59 50.47 -3.22
C ALA A 340 14.56 50.69 -4.41
N GLU A 341 14.36 49.86 -5.45
CA GLU A 341 14.50 50.09 -6.91
C GLU A 341 15.79 50.65 -7.53
N LYS A 342 16.23 50.02 -8.64
CA LYS A 342 16.35 50.66 -9.99
C LYS A 342 16.86 49.71 -11.09
N SER A 343 16.04 49.52 -12.13
CA SER A 343 16.43 49.35 -13.55
C SER A 343 16.82 50.74 -14.15
N PRO A 344 17.13 50.98 -15.46
CA PRO A 344 17.13 50.11 -16.67
C PRO A 344 18.24 50.38 -17.74
N SER A 345 18.07 49.73 -18.91
CA SER A 345 18.61 50.04 -20.27
C SER A 345 20.07 49.64 -20.58
N SER A 346 20.46 49.10 -21.75
CA SER A 346 20.05 49.40 -23.14
C SER A 346 20.55 48.33 -24.15
N VAL A 347 20.08 48.44 -25.39
CA VAL A 347 19.99 47.46 -26.49
C VAL A 347 21.21 47.40 -27.44
N GLN A 348 21.66 46.17 -27.74
CA GLN A 348 22.26 45.51 -28.96
C GLN A 348 23.32 46.22 -29.86
N PRO A 349 24.22 45.45 -30.52
CA PRO A 349 23.92 44.84 -31.81
C PRO A 349 24.31 43.35 -31.96
N VAL A 350 23.67 42.74 -32.97
CA VAL A 350 23.57 41.33 -33.33
C VAL A 350 24.80 40.82 -34.10
N GLN A 351 25.55 39.89 -33.52
CA GLN A 351 26.35 38.86 -34.22
C GLN A 351 26.50 37.63 -33.31
N GLY A 352 25.96 36.46 -33.69
CA GLY A 352 26.27 35.18 -33.03
C GLY A 352 25.06 34.33 -32.62
N ALA A 353 24.15 34.00 -33.55
CA ALA A 353 22.97 33.15 -33.26
C ALA A 353 23.29 31.71 -32.81
N GLU A 354 24.55 31.25 -32.89
CA GLU A 354 24.98 29.98 -32.28
C GLU A 354 25.61 30.15 -30.88
N ALA A 355 26.09 31.35 -30.55
CA ALA A 355 26.66 31.66 -29.24
C ALA A 355 25.57 31.98 -28.22
N SER A 356 24.49 32.67 -28.61
CA SER A 356 23.40 33.03 -27.69
C SER A 356 22.65 31.81 -27.18
N ASP A 357 22.38 30.81 -28.04
CA ASP A 357 21.72 29.56 -27.63
C ASP A 357 22.55 28.79 -26.59
N ALA A 358 23.89 28.82 -26.68
CA ALA A 358 24.75 28.13 -25.73
C ALA A 358 24.84 28.86 -24.38
N GLU A 359 24.90 30.20 -24.41
CA GLU A 359 24.88 31.04 -23.20
C GLU A 359 23.52 30.96 -22.47
N ASP A 360 22.41 30.95 -23.22
CA ASP A 360 21.05 30.82 -22.68
C ASP A 360 20.82 29.45 -22.01
N LEU A 361 21.35 28.37 -22.60
CA LEU A 361 21.28 27.04 -22.00
C LEU A 361 22.14 26.93 -20.73
N ALA A 362 23.33 27.54 -20.70
CA ALA A 362 24.18 27.55 -19.52
C ALA A 362 23.56 28.36 -18.36
N ALA A 363 22.93 29.50 -18.67
CA ALA A 363 22.18 30.29 -17.68
C ALA A 363 21.00 29.50 -17.11
N ALA A 364 20.19 28.86 -17.98
CA ALA A 364 19.05 28.05 -17.56
C ALA A 364 19.47 26.85 -16.69
N PHE A 365 20.58 26.19 -17.01
CA PHE A 365 21.12 25.11 -16.18
C PHE A 365 21.52 25.59 -14.78
N ASN A 366 22.22 26.72 -14.68
CA ASN A 366 22.66 27.27 -13.39
C ASN A 366 21.48 27.73 -12.52
N GLU A 367 20.46 28.34 -13.13
CA GLU A 367 19.22 28.73 -12.43
C GLU A 367 18.52 27.48 -11.87
N LEU A 368 18.33 26.45 -12.70
CA LEU A 368 17.66 25.21 -12.29
C LEU A 368 18.46 24.45 -11.24
N ALA A 369 19.79 24.40 -11.33
CA ALA A 369 20.64 23.79 -10.31
C ALA A 369 20.46 24.48 -8.95
N THR A 370 20.38 25.81 -8.94
CA THR A 370 20.15 26.59 -7.72
C THR A 370 18.76 26.33 -7.14
N ARG A 371 17.72 26.33 -7.99
CA ARG A 371 16.32 26.04 -7.57
C ARG A 371 16.14 24.61 -7.07
N LEU A 372 16.87 23.67 -7.66
CA LEU A 372 16.98 22.29 -7.20
C LEU A 372 17.95 22.13 -6.03
N GLY A 373 18.45 23.21 -5.41
CA GLY A 373 19.25 23.19 -4.17
C GLY A 373 20.63 22.56 -4.29
N PHE A 374 21.24 22.68 -5.46
CA PHE A 374 22.66 22.38 -5.70
C PHE A 374 23.48 23.69 -5.63
N ASP A 375 23.31 24.45 -4.57
CA ASP A 375 23.97 25.75 -4.33
C ASP A 375 25.36 25.59 -3.67
N LYS A 376 25.58 24.49 -2.94
CA LYS A 376 26.84 24.21 -2.22
C LYS A 376 27.79 23.38 -3.08
N GLU A 377 29.10 23.65 -2.94
CA GLU A 377 30.18 22.90 -3.61
C GLU A 377 30.07 21.37 -3.58
N PRO A 378 29.78 20.69 -2.43
CA PRO A 378 29.60 19.24 -2.42
C PRO A 378 28.41 18.78 -3.26
N ASP A 379 27.25 19.43 -3.14
CA ASP A 379 26.05 19.06 -3.90
C ASP A 379 26.26 19.34 -5.42
N ARG A 380 27.02 20.38 -5.78
CA ARG A 380 27.41 20.64 -7.19
C ARG A 380 28.40 19.60 -7.74
N LYS A 381 29.21 19.00 -6.88
CA LYS A 381 30.09 17.89 -7.28
C LYS A 381 29.24 16.64 -7.57
N ASP A 382 28.32 16.29 -6.67
CA ASP A 382 27.44 15.13 -6.84
C ASP A 382 26.60 15.24 -8.12
N LEU A 383 26.06 16.44 -8.41
CA LEU A 383 25.35 16.72 -9.65
C LEU A 383 26.23 16.51 -10.89
N ARG A 384 27.50 16.93 -10.84
CA ARG A 384 28.43 16.73 -11.97
C ARG A 384 28.73 15.26 -12.20
N ASP A 385 28.98 14.51 -11.13
CA ASP A 385 29.30 13.08 -11.20
C ASP A 385 28.10 12.28 -11.72
N PHE A 386 26.89 12.59 -11.25
CA PHE A 386 25.63 12.04 -11.75
C PHE A 386 25.42 12.32 -13.24
N LEU A 387 25.60 13.57 -13.69
CA LEU A 387 25.39 13.94 -15.09
C LEU A 387 26.46 13.33 -16.01
N GLN A 388 27.70 13.21 -15.53
CA GLN A 388 28.76 12.54 -16.25
C GLN A 388 28.51 11.04 -16.41
N ALA A 389 27.96 10.36 -15.39
CA ALA A 389 27.58 8.96 -15.50
C ALA A 389 26.35 8.74 -16.41
N SER A 390 25.36 9.63 -16.30
CA SER A 390 24.09 9.49 -17.03
C SER A 390 24.21 9.84 -18.51
N PHE A 391 25.00 10.88 -18.83
CA PHE A 391 25.14 11.36 -20.21
C PHE A 391 26.51 11.05 -20.82
N GLY A 392 27.50 10.62 -20.03
CA GLY A 392 28.86 10.34 -20.50
C GLY A 392 29.79 11.56 -20.52
N ALA A 393 31.10 11.31 -20.60
CA ALA A 393 32.12 12.35 -20.62
C ALA A 393 31.90 13.34 -21.80
N GLY A 394 32.03 14.64 -21.53
CA GLY A 394 31.87 15.69 -22.54
C GLY A 394 30.44 16.00 -22.96
N TRP A 395 29.43 15.60 -22.16
CA TRP A 395 28.02 15.93 -22.42
C TRP A 395 27.74 17.44 -22.55
N THR A 396 28.51 18.29 -21.87
CA THR A 396 28.42 19.75 -21.95
C THR A 396 28.73 20.30 -23.34
N LYS A 397 29.47 19.55 -24.18
CA LYS A 397 29.78 19.93 -25.57
C LYS A 397 28.72 19.47 -26.57
N ARG A 398 27.69 18.74 -26.13
CA ARG A 398 26.60 18.24 -26.99
C ARG A 398 25.30 19.02 -26.69
N PRO A 399 24.90 19.98 -27.54
CA PRO A 399 23.72 20.82 -27.28
C PRO A 399 22.42 20.03 -27.05
N ALA A 400 22.26 18.88 -27.72
CA ALA A 400 21.13 17.98 -27.51
C ALA A 400 21.11 17.36 -26.09
N ALA A 401 22.28 17.00 -25.56
CA ALA A 401 22.39 16.46 -24.20
C ALA A 401 22.11 17.54 -23.15
N VAL A 402 22.62 18.76 -23.36
CA VAL A 402 22.36 19.92 -22.47
C VAL A 402 20.86 20.26 -22.43
N ARG A 403 20.18 20.26 -23.59
CA ARG A 403 18.72 20.47 -23.65
C ARG A 403 17.95 19.37 -22.92
N GLN A 404 18.37 18.12 -23.03
CA GLN A 404 17.75 17.01 -22.32
C GLN A 404 17.91 17.16 -20.80
N VAL A 405 19.12 17.50 -20.33
CA VAL A 405 19.39 17.75 -18.90
C VAL A 405 18.50 18.87 -18.35
N ILE A 406 18.38 19.98 -19.08
CA ILE A 406 17.52 21.10 -18.68
C ILE A 406 16.05 20.69 -18.63
N HIS A 407 15.59 19.87 -19.59
CA HIS A 407 14.24 19.32 -19.58
C HIS A 407 14.01 18.43 -18.35
N ASP A 408 14.92 17.49 -18.09
CA ASP A 408 14.83 16.57 -16.95
C ASP A 408 14.85 17.32 -15.62
N MET A 409 15.67 18.37 -15.49
CA MET A 409 15.72 19.24 -14.31
C MET A 409 14.42 20.04 -14.11
N ARG A 410 13.77 20.50 -15.18
CA ARG A 410 12.45 21.16 -15.08
C ARG A 410 11.36 20.19 -14.64
N VAL A 411 11.33 19.00 -15.23
CA VAL A 411 10.39 17.93 -14.87
C VAL A 411 10.61 17.50 -13.41
N ALA A 412 11.86 17.40 -12.96
CA ALA A 412 12.19 17.09 -11.58
C ALA A 412 11.73 18.19 -10.61
N LEU A 413 11.91 19.46 -10.99
CA LEU A 413 11.49 20.60 -10.19
C LEU A 413 9.96 20.67 -10.01
N GLU A 414 9.20 20.31 -11.05
CA GLU A 414 7.74 20.31 -11.03
C GLU A 414 7.15 19.10 -10.30
N ASN A 415 7.75 17.91 -10.44
CA ASN A 415 7.18 16.66 -9.92
C ASN A 415 7.68 16.31 -8.52
N ASN A 416 9.00 16.27 -8.30
CA ASN A 416 9.58 15.89 -7.01
C ASN A 416 11.07 16.31 -6.90
N PRO A 417 11.35 17.53 -6.42
CA PRO A 417 12.73 18.03 -6.32
C PRO A 417 13.56 17.27 -5.28
N VAL A 418 12.94 16.69 -4.26
CA VAL A 418 13.65 15.94 -3.20
C VAL A 418 14.10 14.58 -3.72
N ALA A 419 13.23 13.84 -4.41
CA ALA A 419 13.59 12.55 -5.00
C ALA A 419 14.73 12.69 -6.03
N TYR A 420 14.74 13.77 -6.81
CA TYR A 420 15.83 14.05 -7.74
C TYR A 420 17.16 14.29 -7.03
N ARG A 421 17.17 15.02 -5.90
CA ARG A 421 18.38 15.22 -5.08
C ARG A 421 18.90 13.90 -4.49
N GLU A 422 18.00 13.08 -3.95
CA GLU A 422 18.38 11.78 -3.39
C GLU A 422 18.92 10.82 -4.47
N GLN A 423 18.34 10.84 -5.67
CA GLN A 423 18.86 10.09 -6.81
C GLN A 423 20.27 10.54 -7.22
N VAL A 424 20.51 11.86 -7.29
CA VAL A 424 21.83 12.43 -7.60
C VAL A 424 22.85 11.98 -6.55
N LYS A 425 22.50 12.06 -5.26
CA LYS A 425 23.38 11.64 -4.15
C LYS A 425 23.67 10.14 -4.14
N ALA A 426 22.66 9.31 -4.39
CA ALA A 426 22.81 7.87 -4.42
C ALA A 426 23.78 7.43 -5.53
N ILE A 427 23.62 7.99 -6.73
CA ILE A 427 24.49 7.66 -7.87
C ILE A 427 25.89 8.25 -7.70
N ALA A 428 26.02 9.47 -7.18
CA ALA A 428 27.33 10.04 -6.86
C ALA A 428 28.08 9.20 -5.81
N ALA A 429 27.39 8.67 -4.80
CA ALA A 429 27.97 7.79 -3.79
C ALA A 429 28.43 6.43 -4.35
N GLU A 430 27.75 5.89 -5.38
CA GLU A 430 28.18 4.66 -6.07
C GLU A 430 29.43 4.86 -6.97
N ILE A 431 29.68 6.10 -7.42
CA ILE A 431 30.78 6.45 -8.32
C ILE A 431 32.02 6.96 -7.55
N ALA A 432 31.83 7.47 -6.33
CA ALA A 432 32.92 7.91 -5.47
C ALA A 432 33.77 6.69 -5.02
N PRO A 433 35.10 6.71 -5.23
CA PRO A 433 36.00 5.59 -4.89
C PRO A 433 36.16 5.36 -3.39
#